data_AF-A0A4R5N7R6-F1
#
_entry.id   AF-A0A4R5N7R6-F1
#
_cell.length_a   1.000
_cell.length_b   1.000
_cell.length_c   1.000
_cell.angle_alpha   90.00
_cell.angle_beta   90.00
_cell.angle_gamma   90.00
#
_symmetry.space_group_name_H-M   'P 1'
#
loop_
_entity.id
_entity.type
_entity.pdbx_description
1 polymer ?
#
loop_
_entity_poly.entity_id
_entity_poly.type
_entity_poly.pdbx_seq_one_letter_code
_entity_poly.pdbx_strand_id
1 'polypeptide(L)'
;MYEYNISVGDLGVLIWGMLSDRYGRKPSMLIGIFLGINIALPVILKSSLYAYTDVIVLASGIFGLMYYCLISMLTFIMSLLHNGRILVFPLYTVTLILIFLILLLINKNIYRQAD
;
A
#
# COMPACT_ATOMS: atom_id res chain seq x y z
N MET A 1 30.57 20.80 -23.35
CA MET A 1 30.67 19.89 -22.20
C MET A 1 29.26 19.51 -21.82
N TYR A 2 28.87 18.23 -21.92
CA TYR A 2 27.50 17.79 -21.63
C TYR A 2 27.25 17.85 -20.13
N GLU A 3 26.29 18.66 -19.69
CA GLU A 3 25.78 18.61 -18.32
C GLU A 3 25.04 17.28 -18.14
N TYR A 4 25.66 16.37 -17.41
CA TYR A 4 25.02 15.13 -16.98
C TYR A 4 24.04 15.49 -15.85
N ASN A 5 22.82 15.88 -16.22
CA ASN A 5 21.73 16.11 -15.28
C ASN A 5 21.19 14.76 -14.81
N ILE A 6 21.84 14.18 -13.81
CA ILE A 6 21.36 12.98 -13.13
C ILE A 6 20.02 13.34 -12.50
N SER A 7 18.94 12.70 -12.94
CA SER A 7 17.64 12.90 -12.32
C SER A 7 17.67 12.33 -10.90
N VAL A 8 16.90 12.92 -9.99
CA VAL A 8 16.75 12.43 -8.61
C VAL A 8 16.28 10.96 -8.59
N GLY A 9 15.52 10.55 -9.62
CA GLY A 9 15.12 9.16 -9.81
C GLY A 9 16.29 8.21 -10.13
N ASP A 10 17.26 8.66 -10.91
CA ASP A 10 18.42 7.85 -11.31
C ASP A 10 19.36 7.61 -10.12
N LEU A 11 19.54 8.62 -9.26
CA LEU A 11 20.25 8.48 -7.99
C LEU A 11 19.59 7.43 -7.09
N GLY A 12 18.26 7.39 -7.04
CA GLY A 12 17.51 6.39 -6.27
C GLY A 12 17.75 4.96 -6.76
N VAL A 13 17.74 4.74 -8.07
CA VAL A 13 18.01 3.42 -8.67
C VAL A 13 19.47 3.00 -8.44
N LEU A 14 20.43 3.92 -8.55
CA LEU A 14 21.85 3.63 -8.30
C LEU A 14 22.12 3.25 -6.84
N ILE A 15 21.56 4.01 -5.89
CA ILE A 15 21.70 3.72 -4.45
C ILE A 15 21.09 2.36 -4.13
N TRP A 16 19.92 2.05 -4.69
CA TRP A 16 19.26 0.77 -4.47
C TRP A 16 19.98 -0.40 -5.13
N GLY A 17 20.56 -0.19 -6.31
CA GLY A 17 21.42 -1.16 -6.99
C GLY A 17 22.66 -1.51 -6.15
N MET A 18 23.38 -0.51 -5.66
CA MET A 18 24.53 -0.70 -4.78
C MET A 18 24.17 -1.41 -3.47
N LEU A 19 23.01 -1.08 -2.89
CA LEU A 19 22.49 -1.74 -1.70
C LEU A 19 22.14 -3.21 -1.96
N SER A 20 21.52 -3.51 -3.11
CA SER A 20 21.18 -4.87 -3.54
C SER A 20 22.42 -5.73 -3.77
N ASP A 21 23.46 -5.16 -4.36
CA ASP A 21 24.68 -5.91 -4.68
C ASP A 21 25.52 -6.21 -3.43
N ARG A 22 25.46 -5.35 -2.40
CA ARG A 22 26.19 -5.55 -1.14
C ARG A 22 25.51 -6.53 -0.17
N TYR A 23 24.19 -6.44 -0.02
CA TYR A 23 23.43 -7.24 0.94
C TYR A 23 22.75 -8.47 0.32
N GLY A 24 22.73 -8.57 -1.01
CA GLY A 24 22.07 -9.61 -1.77
C GLY A 24 20.64 -9.23 -2.19
N ARG A 25 20.19 -9.84 -3.30
CA ARG A 25 18.90 -9.51 -3.95
C ARG A 25 17.66 -9.79 -3.08
N LYS A 26 17.67 -10.87 -2.28
CA LYS A 26 16.54 -11.28 -1.43
C LYS A 26 16.23 -10.27 -0.31
N PRO A 27 17.20 -9.85 0.53
CA PRO A 27 16.93 -8.85 1.56
C PRO A 27 16.65 -7.47 0.97
N SER A 28 17.30 -7.08 -0.14
CA SER A 28 16.97 -5.84 -0.83
C SER A 28 15.50 -5.80 -1.24
N MET A 29 14.99 -6.83 -1.92
CA MET A 29 13.59 -6.88 -2.33
C MET A 29 12.62 -6.77 -1.15
N LEU A 30 12.90 -7.46 -0.04
CA LEU A 30 12.09 -7.35 1.19
C LEU A 30 12.09 -5.93 1.74
N ILE A 31 13.27 -5.31 1.89
CA ILE A 31 13.38 -3.94 2.41
C ILE A 31 12.59 -2.98 1.52
N GLY A 32 12.66 -3.12 0.20
CA GLY A 32 11.94 -2.25 -0.74
C GLY A 32 10.42 -2.36 -0.58
N ILE A 33 9.90 -3.59 -0.44
CA ILE A 33 8.47 -3.82 -0.21
C ILE A 33 8.04 -3.25 1.14
N PHE A 34 8.82 -3.50 2.20
CA PHE A 34 8.53 -2.96 3.53
C PHE A 34 8.56 -1.43 3.55
N LEU A 35 9.56 -0.79 2.92
CA LEU A 35 9.64 0.66 2.82
C LEU A 35 8.43 1.22 2.07
N GLY A 36 8.11 0.64 0.91
CA GLY A 36 7.01 1.09 0.07
C GLY A 36 5.67 1.06 0.81
N ILE A 37 5.38 -0.05 1.49
CA ILE A 37 4.15 -0.18 2.29
C ILE A 37 4.15 0.83 3.44
N ASN A 38 5.23 0.94 4.21
CA ASN A 38 5.29 1.86 5.36
C ASN A 38 5.24 3.34 4.98
N ILE A 39 5.62 3.71 3.75
CA ILE A 39 5.48 5.09 3.24
C ILE A 39 4.07 5.32 2.69
N ALA A 40 3.53 4.38 1.91
CA ALA A 40 2.21 4.54 1.30
C ALA A 40 1.09 4.66 2.35
N LEU A 41 1.18 3.89 3.43
CA LEU A 41 0.18 3.87 4.50
C LEU A 41 -0.10 5.26 5.13
N PRO A 42 0.90 5.96 5.71
CA PRO A 42 0.68 7.28 6.30
C PRO A 42 0.36 8.35 5.23
N VAL A 43 0.81 8.20 3.99
CA VAL A 43 0.50 9.15 2.89
C VAL A 43 -1.00 9.14 2.58
N ILE A 44 -1.58 7.95 2.43
CA ILE A 44 -3.01 7.80 2.14
C ILE A 44 -3.84 8.20 3.37
N LEU A 45 -3.39 7.81 4.57
CA LEU A 45 -4.04 8.18 5.82
C LEU A 45 -4.11 9.70 5.99
N LYS A 46 -3.00 10.40 5.76
CA LYS A 46 -2.93 11.87 5.78
C LYS A 46 -3.93 12.49 4.80
N SER A 47 -4.07 11.93 3.61
CA SER A 47 -5.03 12.42 2.61
C SER A 47 -6.47 12.32 3.09
N SER A 48 -6.82 11.24 3.81
CA SER A 48 -8.17 11.06 4.38
C SER A 48 -8.44 11.98 5.58
N LEU A 49 -7.40 12.47 6.25
CA LEU A 49 -7.50 13.35 7.41
C LEU A 49 -7.71 14.83 7.06
N TYR A 50 -7.59 15.20 5.78
CA TYR A 50 -7.72 16.58 5.33
C TYR A 50 -9.07 17.21 5.71
N ALA A 51 -10.14 16.40 5.83
CA ALA A 51 -11.46 16.85 6.25
C ALA A 51 -11.63 17.02 7.78
N TYR A 52 -10.65 16.64 8.61
CA TYR A 52 -10.76 16.57 10.07
C TYR A 52 -9.64 17.32 10.79
N THR A 53 -9.19 18.45 10.23
CA THR A 53 -8.08 19.24 10.77
C THR A 53 -8.31 19.73 12.19
N ASP A 54 -9.56 20.04 12.54
CA ASP A 54 -9.93 20.59 13.85
C ASP A 54 -9.76 19.58 15.00
N VAL A 55 -9.81 18.27 14.67
CA VAL A 55 -9.69 17.17 15.64
C VAL A 55 -8.69 16.11 15.16
N ILE A 56 -7.56 16.56 14.60
CA ILE A 56 -6.61 15.70 13.89
C ILE A 56 -6.05 14.54 14.73
N VAL A 57 -5.85 14.75 16.03
CA VAL A 57 -5.30 13.74 16.96
C VAL A 57 -6.31 12.61 17.21
N LEU A 58 -7.58 12.94 17.46
CA LEU A 58 -8.62 11.93 17.64
C LEU A 58 -8.95 11.21 16.32
N ALA A 59 -9.01 11.95 15.21
CA ALA A 59 -9.26 11.39 13.88
C ALA A 59 -8.16 10.39 13.48
N SER A 60 -6.88 10.75 13.63
CA SER A 60 -5.77 9.84 13.32
C SER A 60 -5.78 8.58 14.18
N GLY A 61 -6.10 8.69 15.48
CA GLY A 61 -6.24 7.55 16.37
C GLY A 61 -7.32 6.57 15.92
N ILE A 62 -8.52 7.07 15.59
CA ILE A 62 -9.64 6.23 15.13
C ILE A 62 -9.35 5.61 13.75
N PHE A 63 -8.81 6.39 12.81
CA PHE A 63 -8.52 5.89 11.46
C PHE A 63 -7.38 4.86 11.47
N GLY A 64 -6.34 5.06 12.30
CA GLY A 64 -5.29 4.07 12.49
C GLY A 64 -5.79 2.77 13.11
N LEU A 65 -6.64 2.86 14.15
CA LEU A 65 -7.27 1.69 14.77
C LEU A 65 -8.13 0.94 13.76
N MET A 66 -8.97 1.63 13.00
CA MET A 66 -9.83 1.04 12.00
C MET A 66 -9.01 0.33 10.91
N TYR A 67 -7.94 0.95 10.42
CA TYR A 67 -7.03 0.36 9.44
C TYR A 67 -6.42 -0.98 9.91
N TYR A 68 -5.83 -1.01 11.12
CA TYR A 68 -5.23 -2.23 11.65
C TYR A 68 -6.27 -3.29 12.00
N CYS A 69 -7.45 -2.89 12.48
CA CYS A 69 -8.57 -3.79 12.73
C CYS A 69 -9.06 -4.45 11.43
N LEU A 70 -9.19 -3.68 10.34
CA LEU A 70 -9.63 -4.17 9.04
C LEU A 70 -8.62 -5.15 8.44
N ILE A 71 -7.31 -4.85 8.52
CA ILE A 71 -6.27 -5.80 8.10
C ILE A 71 -6.27 -7.07 8.94
N SER A 72 -6.42 -6.94 10.26
CA SER A 72 -6.50 -8.09 11.17
C SER A 72 -7.68 -8.98 10.79
N MET A 73 -8.85 -8.39 10.52
CA MET A 73 -10.04 -9.13 10.10
C MET A 73 -9.85 -9.82 8.74
N LEU A 74 -9.30 -9.12 7.74
CA LEU A 74 -8.96 -9.70 6.44
C LEU A 74 -7.93 -10.84 6.55
N THR A 75 -6.93 -10.68 7.42
CA THR A 75 -5.91 -11.70 7.65
C THR A 75 -6.50 -12.90 8.37
N PHE A 76 -7.42 -12.66 9.32
CA PHE A 76 -8.15 -13.70 10.02
C PHE A 76 -9.04 -14.51 9.08
N ILE A 77 -9.73 -13.87 8.14
CA ILE A 77 -10.51 -14.57 7.10
C ILE A 77 -9.60 -15.48 6.26
N MET A 78 -8.42 -15.01 5.87
CA MET A 78 -7.44 -15.86 5.18
C MET A 78 -7.01 -17.05 6.04
N SER A 79 -6.83 -16.83 7.35
CA SER A 79 -6.51 -17.91 8.29
C SER A 79 -7.60 -18.96 8.38
N LEU A 80 -8.88 -18.57 8.30
CA LEU A 80 -10.02 -19.51 8.30
C LEU A 80 -10.14 -20.28 6.99
N LEU A 81 -9.80 -19.66 5.86
CA LEU A 81 -9.92 -20.28 4.54
C LEU A 81 -8.77 -21.26 4.23
N HIS A 82 -7.66 -21.21 4.99
CA HIS A 82 -6.45 -21.95 4.66
C HIS A 82 -6.52 -23.44 5.04
N ASN A 83 -6.93 -24.28 4.09
CA ASN A 83 -7.00 -25.73 4.23
C ASN A 83 -5.75 -26.48 3.73
N GLY A 84 -4.56 -25.86 3.79
CA GLY A 84 -3.29 -26.43 3.29
C GLY A 84 -3.16 -26.51 1.75
N ARG A 85 -4.21 -26.15 1.00
CA ARG A 85 -4.17 -26.04 -0.47
C ARG A 85 -3.46 -24.76 -0.91
N ILE A 86 -2.44 -24.92 -1.76
CA ILE A 86 -1.62 -23.82 -2.32
C ILE A 86 -2.48 -22.81 -3.10
N LEU A 87 -3.56 -23.26 -3.73
CA LEU A 87 -4.44 -22.43 -4.56
C LEU A 87 -5.33 -21.44 -3.78
N VAL A 88 -5.51 -21.63 -2.47
CA VAL A 88 -6.40 -20.77 -1.68
C VAL A 88 -5.87 -19.34 -1.62
N PHE A 89 -4.55 -19.17 -1.46
CA PHE A 89 -3.91 -17.85 -1.39
C PHE A 89 -4.09 -17.00 -2.66
N PRO A 90 -3.74 -17.48 -3.88
CA PRO A 90 -3.92 -16.69 -5.09
C PRO A 90 -5.41 -16.41 -5.40
N LEU A 91 -6.31 -17.34 -5.09
CA LEU A 91 -7.76 -17.09 -5.24
C LEU A 91 -8.24 -15.99 -4.28
N TYR A 92 -7.75 -15.99 -3.05
CA TYR A 92 -8.07 -14.97 -2.05
C TYR A 92 -7.62 -13.58 -2.50
N THR A 93 -6.39 -13.45 -3.00
CA THR A 93 -5.86 -12.16 -3.48
C THR A 93 -6.59 -11.65 -4.72
N VAL A 94 -6.92 -12.53 -5.68
CA VAL A 94 -7.74 -12.15 -6.86
C VAL A 94 -9.12 -11.66 -6.43
N THR A 95 -9.75 -12.33 -5.46
CA THR A 95 -11.06 -11.93 -4.95
C THR A 95 -11.00 -10.54 -4.31
N LEU A 96 -9.98 -10.24 -3.49
CA LEU A 96 -9.79 -8.90 -2.92
C LEU A 96 -9.57 -7.83 -3.99
N ILE A 97 -8.79 -8.13 -5.04
CA ILE A 97 -8.58 -7.21 -6.16
C ILE A 97 -9.90 -6.91 -6.89
N LEU A 98 -10.74 -7.93 -7.12
CA LEU A 98 -12.04 -7.74 -7.76
C LEU A 98 -12.99 -6.89 -6.91
N ILE A 99 -13.03 -7.14 -5.59
CA ILE A 99 -13.82 -6.32 -4.66
C ILE A 99 -13.38 -4.85 -4.73
N PHE A 100 -12.06 -4.60 -4.67
CA PHE A 100 -11.53 -3.24 -4.74
C PHE A 100 -11.81 -2.56 -6.10
N LEU A 101 -11.73 -3.31 -7.20
CA LEU A 101 -12.06 -2.82 -8.54
C LEU A 101 -13.53 -2.41 -8.64
N ILE A 102 -14.45 -3.23 -8.11
CA ILE A 102 -15.89 -2.93 -8.10
C ILE A 102 -16.16 -1.66 -7.30
N LEU A 103 -15.55 -1.51 -6.11
CA LEU A 103 -15.67 -0.29 -5.30
C LEU A 103 -15.16 0.95 -6.05
N LEU A 104 -14.05 0.84 -6.76
CA LEU A 104 -13.50 1.94 -7.56
C LEU A 104 -14.47 2.34 -8.68
N LEU A 105 -15.06 1.36 -9.37
CA LEU A 105 -16.05 1.61 -10.42
C LEU A 105 -17.30 2.30 -9.88
N ILE A 106 -17.80 1.88 -8.71
CA ILE A 106 -18.91 2.54 -8.03
C ILE A 106 -18.54 3.98 -7.69
N ASN A 107 -17.38 4.20 -7.07
CA ASN A 107 -16.93 5.51 -6.66
C ASN A 107 -16.77 6.49 -7.84
N LYS A 108 -16.13 6.02 -8.93
CA LYS A 108 -15.99 6.80 -10.17
C LYS A 108 -17.34 7.19 -10.76
N ASN A 109 -18.34 6.31 -10.68
CA ASN A 109 -19.68 6.60 -11.19
C ASN A 109 -20.38 7.70 -10.38
N ILE A 110 -20.15 7.76 -9.06
CA ILE A 110 -20.72 8.79 -8.20
C ILE A 110 -20.15 10.17 -8.55
N TYR A 111 -18.84 10.31 -8.72
CA TYR A 111 -18.24 11.59 -9.11
C TYR A 111 -18.67 12.06 -10.49
N ARG A 112 -18.83 11.12 -11.44
CA ARG A 112 -19.29 11.46 -12.80
C ARG A 112 -20.73 11.98 -12.87
N GLN A 113 -21.54 11.78 -11.82
CA GLN A 113 -22.92 12.29 -11.74
C GLN A 113 -23.02 13.62 -10.97
N ALA A 114 -21.92 14.06 -10.33
CA ALA A 114 -21.85 15.32 -9.60
C ALA A 114 -21.34 16.50 -10.45
N ASP A 115 -20.87 16.21 -11.67
CA ASP A 115 -20.52 17.16 -12.74
C ASP A 115 -21.66 17.26 -13.78
#